data_AF-A0A3M2DQA8-F1
#
_entry.id   AF-A0A3M2DQA8-F1
#
_cell.length_a   1.000
_cell.length_b   1.000
_cell.length_c   1.000
_cell.angle_alpha   90.00
_cell.angle_beta   90.00
_cell.angle_gamma   90.00
#
_symmetry.space_group_name_H-M   'P 1'
#
loop_
_entity.id
_entity.type
_entity.pdbx_description
1 polymer ?
#
loop_
_entity_poly.entity_id
_entity_poly.type
_entity_poly.pdbx_seq_one_letter_code
_entity_poly.pdbx_strand_id
1 'polypeptide(L)'
;MRTAALCLAAAACAADPVVIAVTPLGATHDTAGPYGVDAVVVGAAGARVDLRWGTGDGDPAGMARAPMQARGDDLWFGAIPGQPAGTAVFYAVEVVRDGDVVARAPDDGLARAFGFRVLRPDGACDVDSECALGAEVCAGGRCTPLPGVCAADADCPGGYACDAATGTCALPPRSCATDADCPASDRCDAGACVPRHLCGDAVPCPAGFTCNPALGRCFSE
;
A
#
# COMPACT_ATOMS: atom_id res chain seq x y z
N MET A 1 -25.46 24.82 -8.98
CA MET A 1 -24.87 25.14 -10.30
C MET A 1 -23.50 25.78 -10.05
N ARG A 2 -22.46 24.95 -9.91
CA ARG A 2 -21.07 25.43 -9.86
C ARG A 2 -20.50 25.38 -11.27
N THR A 3 -19.86 26.48 -11.61
CA THR A 3 -19.48 26.95 -12.94
C THR A 3 -18.53 25.96 -13.62
N ALA A 4 -18.91 25.49 -14.80
CA ALA A 4 -17.98 24.86 -15.73
C ALA A 4 -16.99 25.93 -16.21
N ALA A 5 -15.72 25.79 -15.81
CA ALA A 5 -14.65 26.61 -16.34
C ALA A 5 -14.40 26.20 -17.81
N LEU A 6 -14.56 27.17 -18.70
CA LEU A 6 -14.24 27.11 -20.12
C LEU A 6 -12.80 26.61 -20.33
N CYS A 7 -12.64 25.45 -20.96
CA CYS A 7 -11.37 24.96 -21.46
C CYS A 7 -11.17 25.48 -22.89
N LEU A 8 -10.37 26.54 -23.05
CA LEU A 8 -10.07 27.18 -24.34
C LEU A 8 -8.56 27.42 -24.48
N ALA A 9 -7.82 26.33 -24.67
CA ALA A 9 -6.51 26.28 -25.32
C ALA A 9 -6.24 24.81 -25.70
N ALA A 10 -5.54 24.56 -26.80
CA ALA A 10 -5.38 23.26 -27.45
C ALA A 10 -4.47 22.25 -26.69
N ALA A 11 -4.78 21.96 -25.44
CA ALA A 11 -4.37 20.74 -24.77
C ALA A 11 -5.66 19.96 -24.48
N ALA A 12 -5.78 18.75 -25.04
CA ALA A 12 -6.89 17.86 -24.73
C ALA A 12 -7.09 17.81 -23.21
N CYS A 13 -8.34 17.87 -22.74
CA CYS A 13 -8.66 17.59 -21.34
C CYS A 13 -8.27 16.14 -21.02
N ALA A 14 -6.98 15.89 -20.80
CA ALA A 14 -6.53 14.67 -20.17
C ALA A 14 -7.06 14.72 -18.75
N ALA A 15 -7.82 13.70 -18.34
CA ALA A 15 -8.27 13.59 -16.97
C ALA A 15 -7.08 13.73 -16.01
N ASP A 16 -7.33 14.31 -14.83
CA ASP A 16 -6.31 14.35 -13.79
C ASP A 16 -5.93 12.90 -13.41
N PRO A 17 -4.63 12.56 -13.31
CA PRO A 17 -4.23 11.22 -13.03
C PRO A 17 -4.69 10.84 -11.65
N VAL A 18 -5.04 9.58 -11.47
CA VAL A 18 -5.35 9.02 -10.16
C VAL A 18 -4.60 7.71 -10.04
N VAL A 19 -3.87 7.55 -8.94
CA VAL A 19 -3.30 6.25 -8.58
C VAL A 19 -4.40 5.46 -7.89
N ILE A 20 -4.98 4.51 -8.61
CA ILE A 20 -6.11 3.73 -8.13
C ILE A 20 -5.62 2.62 -7.20
N ALA A 21 -4.52 1.97 -7.57
CA ALA A 21 -4.01 0.80 -6.86
C ALA A 21 -2.49 0.80 -6.83
N VAL A 22 -1.93 0.31 -5.74
CA VAL A 22 -0.54 -0.15 -5.68
C VAL A 22 -0.54 -1.49 -4.96
N THR A 23 0.08 -2.52 -5.54
CA THR A 23 0.22 -3.81 -4.88
C THR A 23 1.26 -3.71 -3.77
N PRO A 24 0.88 -3.85 -2.49
CA PRO A 24 1.83 -3.78 -1.39
C PRO A 24 2.74 -5.02 -1.40
N LEU A 25 4.04 -4.82 -1.19
CA LEU A 25 5.00 -5.90 -1.05
C LEU A 25 4.99 -6.42 0.38
N GLY A 26 4.99 -7.74 0.52
CA GLY A 26 5.21 -8.40 1.80
C GLY A 26 6.69 -8.49 2.15
N ALA A 27 6.98 -8.83 3.40
CA ALA A 27 8.34 -9.16 3.81
C ALA A 27 8.88 -10.34 2.96
N THR A 28 10.18 -10.32 2.67
CA THR A 28 10.81 -11.30 1.77
C THR A 28 12.18 -11.74 2.28
N HIS A 29 12.57 -12.99 2.01
CA HIS A 29 13.94 -13.48 2.25
C HIS A 29 14.86 -13.29 1.03
N ASP A 30 14.31 -12.78 -0.08
CA ASP A 30 15.07 -12.49 -1.29
C ASP A 30 15.93 -11.23 -1.12
N THR A 31 17.24 -11.40 -1.10
CA THR A 31 18.23 -10.31 -1.02
C THR A 31 18.76 -9.89 -2.39
N ALA A 32 18.42 -10.62 -3.46
CA ALA A 32 18.89 -10.37 -4.81
C ALA A 32 17.96 -9.42 -5.56
N GLY A 33 16.65 -9.56 -5.40
CA GLY A 33 15.65 -8.79 -6.11
C GLY A 33 15.76 -8.95 -7.65
N PRO A 34 15.31 -7.95 -8.43
CA PRO A 34 14.61 -6.74 -8.00
C PRO A 34 13.21 -7.02 -7.47
N TYR A 35 12.70 -6.14 -6.60
CA TYR A 35 11.35 -6.21 -6.06
C TYR A 35 10.40 -5.44 -6.99
N GLY A 36 9.52 -6.18 -7.66
CA GLY A 36 8.54 -5.62 -8.59
C GLY A 36 7.39 -4.94 -7.86
N VAL A 37 7.01 -3.74 -8.31
CA VAL A 37 5.85 -3.01 -7.81
C VAL A 37 4.93 -2.72 -8.98
N ASP A 38 3.71 -3.25 -8.90
CA ASP A 38 2.64 -2.94 -9.83
C ASP A 38 1.76 -1.82 -9.29
N ALA A 39 1.34 -0.91 -10.17
CA ALA A 39 0.39 0.14 -9.88
C ALA A 39 -0.62 0.31 -11.01
N VAL A 40 -1.85 0.64 -10.65
CA VAL A 40 -2.88 1.06 -11.61
C VAL A 40 -3.01 2.58 -11.55
N VAL A 41 -2.75 3.25 -12.67
CA VAL A 41 -2.84 4.69 -12.80
C VAL A 41 -3.69 5.04 -14.02
N VAL A 42 -4.85 5.65 -13.77
CA VAL A 42 -5.76 6.11 -14.82
C VAL A 42 -5.46 7.57 -15.15
N GLY A 43 -5.63 7.98 -16.41
CA GLY A 43 -5.45 9.36 -16.83
C GLY A 43 -3.98 9.81 -16.93
N ALA A 44 -3.03 8.87 -16.90
CA ALA A 44 -1.60 9.15 -16.95
C ALA A 44 -1.06 9.52 -18.35
N ALA A 45 -1.92 9.76 -19.34
CA ALA A 45 -1.50 10.16 -20.69
C ALA A 45 -0.66 11.46 -20.63
N GLY A 46 0.55 11.40 -21.20
CA GLY A 46 1.50 12.51 -21.16
C GLY A 46 2.15 12.79 -19.79
N ALA A 47 1.85 11.97 -18.78
CA ALA A 47 2.50 12.02 -17.48
C ALA A 47 3.57 10.92 -17.36
N ARG A 48 4.51 11.09 -16.42
CA ARG A 48 5.47 10.07 -16.01
C ARG A 48 5.00 9.44 -14.71
N VAL A 49 5.07 8.12 -14.60
CA VAL A 49 4.84 7.42 -13.33
C VAL A 49 6.18 6.97 -12.78
N ASP A 50 6.45 7.33 -11.53
CA ASP A 50 7.71 7.09 -10.85
C ASP A 50 7.49 6.30 -9.55
N LEU A 51 8.34 5.31 -9.33
CA LEU A 51 8.47 4.63 -8.05
C LEU A 51 9.52 5.37 -7.21
N ARG A 52 9.08 6.06 -6.17
CA ARG A 52 9.97 6.59 -5.12
C ARG A 52 10.25 5.48 -4.13
N TRP A 53 11.51 5.26 -3.78
CA TRP A 53 11.87 4.27 -2.77
C TRP A 53 13.11 4.65 -1.98
N GLY A 54 13.22 4.17 -0.75
CA GLY A 54 14.35 4.37 0.13
C GLY A 54 14.53 3.21 1.10
N THR A 55 15.63 3.25 1.85
CA THR A 55 15.93 2.29 2.92
C THR A 55 16.10 3.04 4.24
N GLY A 56 15.92 2.36 5.37
CA GLY A 56 16.18 2.95 6.68
C GLY A 56 14.91 3.30 7.45
N ASP A 57 14.73 4.55 7.82
CA ASP A 57 13.61 5.08 8.62
C ASP A 57 12.49 5.70 7.76
N GLY A 58 12.66 5.71 6.44
CA GLY A 58 11.65 6.20 5.50
C GLY A 58 11.72 7.71 5.23
N ASP A 59 12.86 8.38 5.47
CA ASP A 59 13.04 9.79 5.12
C ASP A 59 12.69 10.06 3.63
N PRO A 60 11.62 10.84 3.37
CA PRO A 60 11.20 11.23 2.02
C PRO A 60 12.29 11.91 1.19
N ALA A 61 13.18 12.68 1.83
CA ALA A 61 14.18 13.49 1.15
C ALA A 61 15.30 12.63 0.53
N GLY A 62 15.55 11.45 1.09
CA GLY A 62 16.56 10.50 0.63
C GLY A 62 16.08 9.48 -0.39
N MET A 63 14.78 9.46 -0.74
CA MET A 63 14.24 8.43 -1.63
C MET A 63 14.75 8.57 -3.06
N ALA A 64 15.30 7.48 -3.60
CA ALA A 64 15.60 7.34 -5.02
C ALA A 64 14.31 7.36 -5.86
N ARG A 65 14.47 7.63 -7.16
CA ARG A 65 13.37 7.62 -8.15
C ARG A 65 13.70 6.58 -9.22
N ALA A 66 12.83 5.60 -9.39
CA ALA A 66 12.89 4.61 -10.46
C ALA A 66 11.70 4.82 -11.42
N PRO A 67 11.93 5.00 -12.73
CA PRO A 67 10.84 5.17 -13.68
C PRO A 67 10.02 3.88 -13.77
N MET A 68 8.68 4.02 -13.75
CA MET A 68 7.77 2.90 -14.00
C MET A 68 7.49 2.80 -15.49
N GLN A 69 7.36 1.56 -15.99
CA GLN A 69 7.07 1.25 -17.38
C GLN A 69 5.59 0.89 -17.52
N ALA A 70 4.90 1.50 -18.49
CA ALA A 70 3.57 1.06 -18.86
C ALA A 70 3.63 -0.38 -19.41
N ARG A 71 2.74 -1.24 -18.90
CA ARG A 71 2.56 -2.64 -19.31
C ARG A 71 1.18 -2.90 -19.94
N GLY A 72 0.32 -1.90 -19.92
CA GLY A 72 -1.01 -1.86 -20.53
C GLY A 72 -1.52 -0.42 -20.51
N ASP A 73 -2.82 -0.23 -20.68
CA ASP A 73 -3.42 1.11 -20.72
C ASP A 73 -3.28 1.86 -19.39
N ASP A 74 -3.57 1.19 -18.27
CA ASP A 74 -3.51 1.78 -16.93
C ASP A 74 -2.54 1.05 -15.98
N LEU A 75 -1.90 -0.04 -16.42
CA LEU A 75 -0.99 -0.83 -15.60
C LEU A 75 0.47 -0.37 -15.76
N TRP A 76 1.11 -0.10 -14.63
CA TRP A 76 2.49 0.38 -14.55
C TRP A 76 3.32 -0.54 -13.67
N PHE A 77 4.54 -0.83 -14.12
CA PHE A 77 5.50 -1.68 -13.40
C PHE A 77 6.77 -0.90 -13.06
N GLY A 78 7.16 -0.93 -11.79
CA GLY A 78 8.43 -0.41 -11.28
C GLY A 78 9.24 -1.52 -10.60
N ALA A 79 10.53 -1.27 -10.40
CA ALA A 79 11.43 -2.24 -9.77
C ALA A 79 12.35 -1.55 -8.76
N ILE A 80 12.41 -2.10 -7.56
CA ILE A 80 13.37 -1.70 -6.52
C ILE A 80 14.56 -2.68 -6.58
N PRO A 81 15.82 -2.21 -6.64
CA PRO A 81 16.98 -3.10 -6.58
C PRO A 81 16.98 -3.96 -5.30
N GLY A 82 17.59 -5.15 -5.38
CA GLY A 82 17.78 -6.02 -4.22
C GLY A 82 18.45 -5.29 -3.06
N GLN A 83 17.98 -5.56 -1.84
CA GLN A 83 18.49 -4.96 -0.61
C GLN A 83 19.09 -6.02 0.32
N PRO A 84 20.09 -5.65 1.14
CA PRO A 84 20.66 -6.57 2.13
C PRO A 84 19.60 -7.07 3.14
N ALA A 85 19.84 -8.24 3.70
CA ALA A 85 19.05 -8.76 4.81
C ALA A 85 19.00 -7.78 5.99
N GLY A 86 17.85 -7.70 6.66
CA GLY A 86 17.56 -6.76 7.74
C GLY A 86 17.05 -5.39 7.26
N THR A 87 17.11 -5.09 5.96
CA THR A 87 16.76 -3.76 5.44
C THR A 87 15.25 -3.53 5.46
N ALA A 88 14.81 -2.44 6.09
CA ALA A 88 13.49 -1.87 5.88
C ALA A 88 13.48 -1.03 4.61
N VAL A 89 12.55 -1.32 3.70
CA VAL A 89 12.39 -0.65 2.42
C VAL A 89 11.05 0.06 2.42
N PHE A 90 11.06 1.34 2.05
CA PHE A 90 9.87 2.17 1.93
C PHE A 90 9.71 2.65 0.50
N TYR A 91 8.48 2.72 0.01
CA TYR A 91 8.22 3.16 -1.35
C TYR A 91 6.83 3.78 -1.55
N ALA A 92 6.71 4.59 -2.58
CA ALA A 92 5.50 5.26 -3.00
C ALA A 92 5.49 5.44 -4.51
N VAL A 93 4.30 5.56 -5.09
CA VAL A 93 4.12 5.89 -6.50
C VAL A 93 3.83 7.38 -6.63
N GLU A 94 4.47 8.06 -7.57
CA GLU A 94 4.21 9.45 -7.93
C GLU A 94 3.85 9.53 -9.42
N VAL A 95 2.84 10.32 -9.75
CA VAL A 95 2.54 10.71 -11.12
C VAL A 95 2.97 12.14 -11.31
N VAL A 96 3.86 12.38 -12.27
CA VAL A 96 4.43 13.69 -12.56
C VAL A 96 3.94 14.16 -13.93
N ARG A 97 3.29 15.32 -13.98
CA ARG A 97 2.89 15.99 -15.23
C ARG A 97 3.43 17.41 -15.23
N ASP A 98 4.05 17.81 -16.33
CA ASP A 98 4.64 19.15 -16.51
C ASP A 98 5.66 19.56 -15.42
N GLY A 99 6.26 18.57 -14.74
CA GLY A 99 7.22 18.76 -13.66
C GLY A 99 6.64 18.70 -12.25
N ASP A 100 5.31 18.75 -12.13
CA ASP A 100 4.60 18.72 -10.86
C ASP A 100 4.09 17.32 -10.52
N VAL A 101 4.13 16.94 -9.24
CA VAL A 101 3.46 15.72 -8.77
C VAL A 101 1.97 15.99 -8.70
N VAL A 102 1.22 15.36 -9.60
CA VAL A 102 -0.25 15.54 -9.74
C VAL A 102 -1.07 14.43 -9.08
N ALA A 103 -0.45 13.27 -8.82
CA ALA A 103 -1.06 12.20 -8.02
C ALA A 103 0.02 11.38 -7.31
N ARG A 104 -0.36 10.67 -6.25
CA ARG A 104 0.56 9.85 -5.46
C ARG A 104 -0.17 8.65 -4.87
N ALA A 105 0.56 7.60 -4.53
CA ALA A 105 0.09 6.63 -3.54
C ALA A 105 1.24 6.27 -2.60
N PRO A 106 1.04 6.34 -1.27
CA PRO A 106 -0.17 6.82 -0.59
C PRO A 106 -0.42 8.34 -0.75
N ASP A 107 -1.68 8.77 -0.67
CA ASP A 107 -2.11 10.15 -0.97
C ASP A 107 -1.59 11.18 0.06
N ASP A 108 -1.34 10.74 1.29
CA ASP A 108 -0.84 11.56 2.40
C ASP A 108 0.67 11.86 2.33
N GLY A 109 1.29 11.58 1.19
CA GLY A 109 2.68 11.89 0.94
C GLY A 109 3.63 10.74 1.26
N LEU A 110 4.92 11.00 1.12
CA LEU A 110 5.97 10.00 1.42
C LEU A 110 6.07 9.67 2.92
N ALA A 111 5.44 10.46 3.79
CA ALA A 111 5.41 10.24 5.23
C ALA A 111 4.69 8.95 5.64
N ARG A 112 3.82 8.39 4.78
CA ARG A 112 3.18 7.09 5.02
C ARG A 112 3.40 6.12 3.87
N ALA A 113 4.59 6.14 3.28
CA ALA A 113 5.00 5.22 2.23
C ALA A 113 4.66 3.75 2.58
N PHE A 114 4.34 2.96 1.55
CA PHE A 114 4.31 1.50 1.69
C PHE A 114 5.68 1.02 2.17
N GLY A 115 5.72 -0.11 2.88
CA GLY A 115 6.98 -0.65 3.32
C GLY A 115 6.95 -2.14 3.48
N PHE A 116 8.12 -2.75 3.31
CA PHE A 116 8.37 -4.16 3.59
C PHE A 116 9.78 -4.31 4.15
N ARG A 117 10.07 -5.50 4.68
CA ARG A 117 11.41 -5.83 5.17
C ARG A 117 12.01 -6.98 4.38
N VAL A 118 13.30 -6.86 4.08
CA VAL A 118 14.12 -8.00 3.67
C VAL A 118 14.57 -8.74 4.92
N LEU A 119 14.00 -9.91 5.16
CA LEU A 119 14.23 -10.75 6.33
C LEU A 119 15.58 -11.45 6.25
N ARG A 120 16.13 -11.82 7.42
CA ARG A 120 17.36 -12.62 7.46
C ARG A 120 17.05 -14.05 6.96
N PRO A 121 17.79 -14.60 5.97
CA PRO A 121 17.51 -15.92 5.40
C PRO A 121 17.51 -17.08 6.41
N ASP A 122 18.21 -16.93 7.52
CA ASP A 122 18.30 -17.91 8.60
C ASP A 122 17.19 -17.76 9.66
N GLY A 123 16.31 -16.78 9.50
CA GLY A 123 15.21 -16.45 10.41
C GLY A 123 15.67 -15.87 11.75
N ALA A 124 16.91 -15.41 11.86
CA ALA A 124 17.41 -14.77 13.09
C ALA A 124 16.79 -13.39 13.30
N CYS A 125 16.46 -13.07 14.56
CA CYS A 125 15.86 -11.81 14.95
C CYS A 125 16.31 -11.37 16.35
N ASP A 126 16.25 -10.07 16.58
CA ASP A 126 16.47 -9.42 17.88
C ASP A 126 15.17 -8.75 18.39
N VAL A 127 14.27 -8.36 17.48
CA VAL A 127 12.98 -7.72 17.78
C VAL A 127 11.91 -8.16 16.77
N ASP A 128 10.62 -8.08 17.15
CA ASP A 128 9.49 -8.53 16.32
C ASP A 128 9.43 -7.87 14.94
N SER A 129 9.84 -6.60 14.85
CA SER A 129 9.84 -5.86 13.58
C SER A 129 10.78 -6.44 12.53
N GLU A 130 11.69 -7.35 12.91
CA GLU A 130 12.59 -8.08 12.02
C GLU A 130 12.01 -9.37 11.44
N CYS A 131 10.79 -9.73 11.86
CA CYS A 131 10.05 -10.89 11.38
C CYS A 131 8.92 -10.46 10.43
N ALA A 132 8.27 -11.43 9.79
CA ALA A 132 7.13 -11.14 8.93
C ALA A 132 5.98 -10.52 9.75
N LEU A 133 5.77 -9.21 9.58
CA LEU A 133 4.68 -8.46 10.22
C LEU A 133 3.34 -9.18 10.02
N GLY A 134 2.60 -9.40 11.11
CA GLY A 134 1.29 -10.07 11.06
C GLY A 134 1.33 -11.58 11.04
N ALA A 135 2.50 -12.20 10.86
CA ALA A 135 2.64 -13.64 10.77
C ALA A 135 3.61 -14.21 11.81
N GLU A 136 4.60 -13.45 12.24
CA GLU A 136 5.69 -13.92 13.09
C GLU A 136 6.10 -12.90 14.16
N VAL A 137 6.67 -13.41 15.25
CA VAL A 137 7.31 -12.64 16.33
C VAL A 137 8.68 -13.19 16.64
N CYS A 138 9.52 -12.35 17.23
CA CYS A 138 10.86 -12.73 17.62
C CYS A 138 10.86 -13.42 18.98
N ALA A 139 10.99 -14.74 18.97
CA ALA A 139 11.03 -15.56 20.18
C ALA A 139 12.30 -16.42 20.21
N GLY A 140 13.09 -16.29 21.28
CA GLY A 140 14.33 -17.06 21.44
C GLY A 140 15.38 -16.77 20.35
N GLY A 141 15.39 -15.55 19.80
CA GLY A 141 16.30 -15.13 18.73
C GLY A 141 15.94 -15.63 17.34
N ARG A 142 14.73 -16.17 17.16
CA ARG A 142 14.23 -16.65 15.86
C ARG A 142 12.82 -16.14 15.60
N CYS A 143 12.53 -15.85 14.34
CA CYS A 143 11.17 -15.60 13.90
C CYS A 143 10.36 -16.89 14.04
N THR A 144 9.32 -16.81 14.85
CA THR A 144 8.39 -17.91 15.09
C THR A 144 6.98 -17.45 14.76
N PRO A 145 6.10 -18.34 14.26
CA PRO A 145 4.71 -17.98 13.99
C PRO A 145 4.05 -17.31 15.20
N LEU A 146 3.29 -16.26 14.93
CA LEU A 146 2.54 -15.52 15.94
C LEU A 146 1.67 -16.50 16.75
N PRO A 147 1.60 -16.38 18.10
CA PRO A 147 0.77 -17.25 18.91
C PRO A 147 -0.67 -17.23 18.42
N GLY A 148 -1.13 -18.39 17.97
CA GLY A 148 -2.41 -18.51 17.27
C GLY A 148 -3.63 -18.49 18.19
N VAL A 149 -3.48 -18.51 19.52
CA VAL A 149 -4.62 -18.55 20.45
C VAL A 149 -4.48 -17.50 21.53
N CYS A 150 -5.53 -16.70 21.72
CA CYS A 150 -5.65 -15.69 22.77
C CYS A 150 -7.09 -15.68 23.31
N ALA A 151 -7.24 -15.22 24.55
CA ALA A 151 -8.54 -14.91 25.15
C ALA A 151 -8.71 -13.40 25.40
N ALA A 152 -7.60 -12.66 25.51
CA ALA A 152 -7.56 -11.21 25.66
C ALA A 152 -6.29 -10.63 25.00
N ASP A 153 -6.29 -9.32 24.76
CA ASP A 153 -5.14 -8.61 24.16
C ASP A 153 -3.84 -8.82 24.94
N ALA A 154 -3.93 -9.01 26.26
CA ALA A 154 -2.77 -9.28 27.12
C ALA A 154 -2.08 -10.63 26.84
N ASP A 155 -2.76 -11.55 26.16
CA ASP A 155 -2.18 -12.82 25.73
C ASP A 155 -1.34 -12.66 24.44
N CYS A 156 -1.49 -11.52 23.76
CA CYS A 156 -0.81 -11.24 22.51
C CYS A 156 0.52 -10.51 22.72
N PRO A 157 1.54 -10.79 21.87
CA PRO A 157 2.78 -10.03 21.85
C PRO A 157 2.53 -8.54 21.60
N GLY A 158 3.49 -7.69 21.99
CA GLY A 158 3.35 -6.24 21.89
C GLY A 158 2.99 -5.77 20.47
N GLY A 159 1.95 -4.94 20.36
CA GLY A 159 1.44 -4.43 19.07
C GLY A 159 0.41 -5.32 18.40
N TYR A 160 0.08 -6.48 18.97
CA TYR A 160 -1.01 -7.36 18.53
C TYR A 160 -2.18 -7.29 19.53
N ALA A 161 -3.38 -7.52 19.02
CA ALA A 161 -4.62 -7.60 19.80
C ALA A 161 -5.30 -8.95 19.54
N CYS A 162 -6.13 -9.38 20.49
CA CYS A 162 -6.87 -10.62 20.34
C CYS A 162 -8.10 -10.38 19.45
N ASP A 163 -8.14 -11.04 18.29
CA ASP A 163 -9.36 -11.06 17.48
C ASP A 163 -10.39 -11.95 18.18
N ALA A 164 -11.41 -11.33 18.76
CA ALA A 164 -12.46 -12.04 19.50
C ALA A 164 -13.31 -12.97 18.62
N ALA A 165 -13.32 -12.78 17.29
CA ALA A 165 -14.06 -13.63 16.37
C ALA A 165 -13.30 -14.91 16.01
N THR A 166 -11.97 -14.83 15.89
CA THR A 166 -11.12 -15.99 15.53
C THR A 166 -10.41 -16.62 16.74
N GLY A 167 -10.33 -15.89 17.86
CA GLY A 167 -9.56 -16.29 19.04
C GLY A 167 -8.05 -16.26 18.81
N THR A 168 -7.56 -15.50 17.83
CA THR A 168 -6.16 -15.48 17.42
C THR A 168 -5.56 -14.08 17.55
N CYS A 169 -4.27 -13.99 17.89
CA CYS A 169 -3.59 -12.69 17.85
C CYS A 169 -3.52 -12.18 16.42
N ALA A 170 -3.90 -10.93 16.21
CA ALA A 170 -3.83 -10.25 14.91
C ALA A 170 -3.33 -8.83 15.10
N LEU A 171 -2.79 -8.23 14.04
CA LEU A 171 -2.54 -6.80 14.05
C LEU A 171 -3.89 -6.08 14.17
N PRO A 172 -4.06 -5.18 15.14
CA PRO A 172 -5.26 -4.38 15.22
C PRO A 172 -5.42 -3.59 13.91
N PRO A 173 -6.65 -3.44 13.40
CA PRO A 173 -6.88 -2.68 12.20
C PRO A 173 -6.39 -1.25 12.41
N ARG A 174 -5.80 -0.68 11.35
CA ARG A 174 -5.25 0.68 11.39
C ARG A 174 -6.35 1.65 11.81
N SER A 175 -6.07 2.49 12.80
CA SER A 175 -7.01 3.53 13.20
C SER A 175 -7.15 4.58 12.11
N CYS A 176 -8.36 5.07 11.88
CA CYS A 176 -8.66 6.09 10.88
C CYS A 176 -9.69 7.08 11.42
N ALA A 177 -9.71 8.29 10.87
CA ALA A 177 -10.81 9.23 11.06
C ALA A 177 -11.68 9.32 9.78
N THR A 178 -11.08 9.10 8.62
CA THR A 178 -11.70 9.19 7.31
C THR A 178 -11.15 8.11 6.37
N ASP A 179 -11.84 7.83 5.26
CA ASP A 179 -11.38 6.87 4.24
C ASP A 179 -9.97 7.18 3.71
N ALA A 180 -9.58 8.46 3.70
CA ALA A 180 -8.25 8.90 3.27
C ALA A 180 -7.12 8.46 4.22
N ASP A 181 -7.44 8.04 5.44
CA ASP A 181 -6.44 7.49 6.38
C ASP A 181 -6.13 6.01 6.08
N CYS A 182 -6.94 5.37 5.22
CA CYS A 182 -6.85 3.96 4.87
C CYS A 182 -6.22 3.75 3.49
N PRO A 183 -5.61 2.57 3.24
CA PRO A 183 -5.21 2.18 1.89
C PRO A 183 -6.40 2.20 0.91
N ALA A 184 -6.15 2.40 -0.38
CA ALA A 184 -7.20 2.50 -1.41
C ALA A 184 -8.14 1.28 -1.49
N SER A 185 -7.70 0.09 -1.04
CA SER A 185 -8.52 -1.11 -0.94
C SER A 185 -9.53 -1.12 0.20
N ASP A 186 -9.40 -0.17 1.13
CA ASP A 186 -10.05 -0.14 2.43
C ASP A 186 -10.86 1.16 2.59
N ARG A 187 -11.71 1.20 3.61
CA ARG A 187 -12.47 2.38 4.02
C ARG A 187 -12.41 2.53 5.53
N CYS A 188 -12.64 3.74 6.02
CA CYS A 188 -12.75 3.96 7.44
C CYS A 188 -14.16 3.63 7.91
N ASP A 189 -14.27 2.64 8.79
CA ASP A 189 -15.52 2.25 9.43
C ASP A 189 -15.32 2.17 10.94
N ALA A 190 -16.16 2.91 11.69
CA ALA A 190 -16.09 3.00 13.15
C ALA A 190 -14.68 3.28 13.72
N GLY A 191 -13.84 4.03 12.99
CA GLY A 191 -12.49 4.38 13.43
C GLY A 191 -11.41 3.36 13.08
N ALA A 192 -11.74 2.32 12.31
CA ALA A 192 -10.82 1.29 11.85
C ALA A 192 -10.85 1.16 10.32
N CYS A 193 -9.69 0.93 9.71
CA CYS A 193 -9.61 0.60 8.29
C CYS A 193 -10.12 -0.82 8.07
N VAL A 194 -11.22 -0.93 7.34
CA VAL A 194 -11.83 -2.21 6.96
C VAL A 194 -11.81 -2.36 5.43
N PRO A 195 -11.64 -3.59 4.91
CA PRO A 195 -11.67 -3.81 3.47
C PRO A 195 -12.97 -3.33 2.82
N ARG A 196 -12.88 -2.67 1.65
CA ARG A 196 -14.06 -2.34 0.84
C ARG A 196 -14.72 -3.61 0.31
N HIS A 197 -16.02 -3.54 0.04
CA HIS A 197 -16.74 -4.66 -0.57
C HIS A 197 -16.13 -5.04 -1.90
N LEU A 198 -16.00 -6.34 -2.13
CA LEU A 198 -15.58 -6.89 -3.41
C LEU A 198 -16.65 -6.60 -4.47
N CYS A 199 -16.21 -6.37 -5.69
CA CYS A 199 -17.08 -6.33 -6.86
C CYS A 199 -16.39 -6.91 -8.10
N GLY A 200 -17.21 -7.31 -9.05
CA GLY A 200 -16.79 -7.83 -10.35
C GLY A 200 -18.01 -8.26 -11.16
N ASP A 201 -17.79 -8.92 -12.29
CA ASP A 201 -18.86 -9.31 -13.23
C ASP A 201 -19.96 -10.16 -12.58
N ALA A 202 -19.63 -10.91 -11.53
CA ALA A 202 -20.55 -11.78 -10.80
C ALA A 202 -21.06 -11.20 -9.47
N VAL A 203 -20.49 -10.08 -8.98
CA VAL A 203 -20.80 -9.50 -7.67
C VAL A 203 -21.00 -7.98 -7.84
N PRO A 204 -22.25 -7.50 -7.96
CA PRO A 204 -22.51 -6.08 -8.06
C PRO A 204 -22.29 -5.38 -6.71
N CYS A 205 -21.96 -4.09 -6.77
CA CYS A 205 -21.86 -3.28 -5.57
C CYS A 205 -23.24 -3.03 -4.92
N PRO A 206 -23.30 -2.85 -3.59
CA PRO A 206 -24.49 -2.35 -2.92
C PRO A 206 -24.95 -1.00 -3.47
N ALA A 207 -26.22 -0.65 -3.25
CA ALA A 207 -26.77 0.63 -3.72
C ALA A 207 -25.99 1.83 -3.16
N GLY A 208 -25.71 2.82 -4.02
CA GLY A 208 -24.89 4.00 -3.69
C GLY A 208 -23.38 3.75 -3.77
N PHE A 209 -22.97 2.63 -4.36
CA PHE A 209 -21.56 2.33 -4.61
C PHE A 209 -21.33 1.93 -6.07
N THR A 210 -20.24 2.42 -6.65
CA THR A 210 -19.77 2.06 -7.99
C THR A 210 -18.58 1.11 -7.89
N CYS A 211 -18.55 0.08 -8.74
CA CYS A 211 -17.44 -0.84 -8.81
C CYS A 211 -16.24 -0.19 -9.50
N ASN A 212 -15.08 -0.25 -8.87
CA ASN A 212 -13.80 0.02 -9.54
C ASN A 212 -13.27 -1.32 -10.09
N PRO A 213 -13.35 -1.55 -11.41
CA PRO A 213 -12.99 -2.84 -12.00
C PRO A 213 -11.50 -3.15 -11.90
N ALA A 214 -10.63 -2.14 -11.76
CA ALA A 214 -9.19 -2.35 -11.63
C ALA A 214 -8.79 -2.84 -10.22
N LEU A 215 -9.57 -2.49 -9.20
CA LEU A 215 -9.37 -2.93 -7.82
C LEU A 215 -10.24 -4.12 -7.43
N GLY A 216 -11.32 -4.38 -8.18
CA GLY A 216 -12.38 -5.30 -7.77
C GLY A 216 -13.04 -4.88 -6.45
N ARG A 217 -13.17 -3.56 -6.21
CA ARG A 217 -13.71 -2.99 -4.95
C ARG A 217 -14.76 -1.91 -5.19
N CYS A 218 -15.74 -1.83 -4.29
CA CYS A 218 -16.82 -0.85 -4.31
C CYS A 218 -16.44 0.47 -3.64
N PHE A 219 -16.67 1.58 -4.33
CA PHE A 219 -16.46 2.95 -3.86
C PHE A 219 -17.79 3.68 -3.74
N SER A 220 -17.97 4.47 -2.68
CA SER A 220 -19.17 5.27 -2.50
C SER A 220 -19.28 6.29 -3.64
N GLU A 221 -20.49 6.47 -4.17
CA GLU A 221 -20.80 7.55 -5.11
C GLU A 221 -20.79 8.94 -4.45
#